data_AF-W2WWY1-F1
#
_entry.id   AF-W2WWY1-F1
#
_cell.length_a   1.000
_cell.length_b   1.000
_cell.length_c   1.000
_cell.angle_alpha   90.00
_cell.angle_beta   90.00
_cell.angle_gamma   90.00
#
_symmetry.space_group_name_H-M   'P 1'
#
loop_
_entity.id
_entity.type
_entity.pdbx_description
1 polymer ?
#
loop_
_entity_poly.entity_id
_entity_poly.type
_entity_poly.pdbx_seq_one_letter_code
_entity_poly.pdbx_strand_id
1 'polypeptide(L)'
;MEIPLPNQLRCEVTVKAGRPLERCRDKGVALTFDIDVSEGYDVLRAKVKSVFASKERLCWNDDLDVYIKLAKNAPQKAFVKLDQDGFLPLLQAAWRNARLRRAGQDNFSLNLFVYVERPKRTPTATLHRATENRVQQVLPRVQEALQSANVSFGPVTLRYAATAQAKLPDSEEVRVPDNTTFRQLQHIDSLEQQAASNVREPDEFAPIQVMINDSTVTLRMRVQDIRCALGLPPYPLCPPFRQPPIYVPPPAHDMEDVVLSDDGNDNDLAEFAV
;
A
#
# COMPACT_ATOMS: atom_id res chain seq x y z
N MET A 1 7.07 -31.22 -45.05
CA MET A 1 6.02 -30.50 -45.79
C MET A 1 5.86 -29.12 -45.18
N GLU A 2 5.97 -28.05 -45.95
CA GLU A 2 5.72 -26.69 -45.47
C GLU A 2 4.22 -26.40 -45.61
N ILE A 3 3.53 -26.20 -44.48
CA ILE A 3 2.13 -25.77 -44.51
C ILE A 3 2.14 -24.28 -44.84
N PRO A 4 1.42 -23.84 -45.90
CA PRO A 4 1.35 -22.43 -46.26
C PRO A 4 0.68 -21.62 -45.14
N LEU A 5 1.00 -20.34 -45.06
CA LEU A 5 0.34 -19.41 -44.13
C LEU A 5 -1.17 -19.40 -44.42
N PRO A 6 -2.04 -19.66 -43.43
CA PRO A 6 -3.48 -19.54 -43.61
C PRO A 6 -3.89 -18.11 -43.97
N ASN A 7 -4.89 -17.95 -44.84
CA ASN A 7 -5.43 -16.64 -45.15
C ASN A 7 -6.10 -15.99 -43.94
N GLN A 8 -6.71 -16.79 -43.06
CA GLN A 8 -7.30 -16.30 -41.81
C GLN A 8 -6.44 -16.68 -40.61
N LEU A 9 -6.09 -15.68 -39.79
CA LEU A 9 -5.29 -15.87 -38.58
C LEU A 9 -6.02 -15.34 -37.35
N ARG A 10 -6.05 -16.15 -36.30
CA ARG A 10 -6.48 -15.71 -34.97
C ARG A 10 -5.37 -14.89 -34.32
N CYS A 11 -5.70 -13.66 -33.95
CA CYS A 11 -4.81 -12.73 -33.28
C CYS A 11 -5.19 -12.58 -31.81
N GLU A 12 -4.17 -12.40 -30.97
CA GLU A 12 -4.28 -12.16 -29.54
C GLU A 12 -3.48 -10.91 -29.20
N VAL A 13 -4.16 -9.79 -28.94
CA VAL A 13 -3.55 -8.53 -28.54
C VAL A 13 -3.51 -8.44 -27.03
N THR A 14 -2.30 -8.30 -26.49
CA THR A 14 -2.07 -7.99 -25.08
C THR A 14 -1.64 -6.55 -24.92
N VAL A 15 -2.38 -5.80 -24.10
CA VAL A 15 -1.99 -4.44 -23.72
C VAL A 15 -1.02 -4.51 -22.55
N LYS A 16 0.12 -3.84 -22.69
CA LYS A 16 1.13 -3.71 -21.63
C LYS A 16 1.25 -2.27 -21.19
N ALA A 17 1.31 -2.07 -19.88
CA ALA A 17 1.58 -0.78 -19.29
C ALA A 17 3.09 -0.58 -19.09
N GLY A 18 3.63 0.50 -19.65
CA GLY A 18 5.04 0.85 -19.54
C GLY A 18 5.70 1.07 -20.91
N ARG A 19 7.01 1.27 -20.89
CA ARG A 19 7.80 1.53 -22.10
C ARG A 19 7.88 0.28 -22.99
N PRO A 20 7.92 0.45 -24.32
CA PRO A 20 8.13 -0.66 -25.23
C PRO A 20 9.39 -1.45 -24.89
N LEU A 21 9.32 -2.78 -25.03
CA LEU A 21 10.46 -3.71 -24.90
C LEU A 21 11.10 -3.84 -23.50
N GLU A 22 10.74 -3.02 -22.52
CA GLU A 22 11.19 -3.11 -21.12
C GLU A 22 10.39 -4.14 -20.29
N ARG A 23 10.85 -4.50 -19.08
CA ARG A 23 10.11 -5.43 -18.20
C ARG A 23 8.80 -4.79 -17.72
N CYS A 24 7.68 -5.16 -18.35
CA CYS A 24 6.34 -4.77 -17.88
C CYS A 24 5.79 -5.82 -16.91
N ARG A 25 5.56 -5.46 -15.64
CA ARG A 25 4.99 -6.36 -14.62
C ARG A 25 3.49 -6.58 -14.82
N ASP A 26 2.79 -5.59 -15.37
CA ASP A 26 1.35 -5.65 -15.58
C ASP A 26 0.99 -6.15 -16.98
N LYS A 27 0.62 -7.43 -17.05
CA LYS A 27 0.05 -8.05 -18.25
C LYS A 27 -1.44 -7.74 -18.27
N GLY A 28 -1.90 -6.94 -19.22
CA GLY A 28 -3.33 -6.74 -19.44
C GLY A 28 -4.02 -8.02 -19.94
N VAL A 29 -5.36 -8.01 -19.89
CA VAL A 29 -6.18 -9.08 -20.48
C VAL A 29 -5.94 -9.13 -21.99
N ALA A 30 -5.62 -10.32 -22.49
CA ALA A 30 -5.46 -10.58 -23.91
C ALA A 30 -6.82 -10.56 -24.61
N LEU A 31 -6.92 -9.80 -25.70
CA LEU A 31 -8.12 -9.66 -26.51
C LEU A 31 -7.91 -10.41 -27.82
N THR A 32 -8.92 -11.15 -28.25
CA THR A 32 -8.84 -11.99 -29.45
C THR A 32 -9.71 -11.45 -30.56
N PHE A 33 -9.21 -11.53 -31.80
CA PHE A 33 -9.94 -11.22 -33.03
C PHE A 33 -9.27 -11.92 -34.20
N ASP A 34 -9.98 -12.05 -35.32
CA ASP A 34 -9.47 -12.71 -36.51
C ASP A 34 -9.14 -11.68 -37.61
N ILE A 35 -8.06 -11.94 -38.37
CA ILE A 35 -7.62 -11.13 -39.50
C ILE A 35 -7.54 -11.96 -40.77
N ASP A 36 -7.75 -11.33 -41.91
CA ASP A 36 -7.36 -11.88 -43.20
C ASP A 36 -5.99 -11.29 -43.59
N VAL A 37 -5.04 -12.16 -43.94
CA VAL A 37 -3.68 -11.75 -44.32
C VAL A 37 -3.67 -10.88 -45.58
N SER A 38 -4.66 -11.05 -46.47
CA SER A 38 -4.80 -10.26 -47.70
C SER A 38 -5.24 -8.82 -47.46
N GLU A 39 -5.85 -8.53 -46.30
CA GLU A 39 -6.30 -7.18 -45.92
C GLU A 39 -5.14 -6.24 -45.55
N GLY A 40 -3.96 -6.78 -45.26
CA GLY A 40 -2.75 -6.01 -44.97
C GLY A 40 -2.68 -5.40 -43.56
N TYR A 41 -1.61 -4.63 -43.33
CA TYR A 41 -1.29 -4.06 -42.01
C TYR A 41 -2.29 -3.00 -41.53
N ASP A 42 -2.79 -2.15 -42.44
CA ASP A 42 -3.68 -1.04 -42.06
C ASP A 42 -5.00 -1.55 -41.46
N VAL A 43 -5.52 -2.65 -41.99
CA VAL A 43 -6.73 -3.30 -41.47
C VAL A 43 -6.44 -3.99 -40.14
N LEU A 44 -5.28 -4.64 -39.98
CA LEU A 44 -4.86 -5.17 -38.68
C LEU A 44 -4.81 -4.04 -37.64
N ARG A 45 -4.17 -2.92 -37.97
CA ARG A 45 -4.04 -1.77 -37.07
C ARG A 45 -5.40 -1.18 -36.70
N ALA A 46 -6.31 -1.06 -37.66
CA ALA A 46 -7.68 -0.61 -37.41
C ALA A 46 -8.45 -1.57 -36.48
N LYS A 47 -8.31 -2.90 -36.66
CA LYS A 47 -8.90 -3.92 -35.78
C LYS A 47 -8.33 -3.84 -34.37
N VAL A 48 -7.00 -3.70 -34.23
CA VAL A 48 -6.34 -3.48 -32.93
C VAL A 48 -6.91 -2.22 -32.26
N LYS A 49 -7.04 -1.10 -33.00
CA LYS A 49 -7.60 0.16 -32.50
C LYS A 49 -9.05 0.00 -32.02
N SER A 50 -9.88 -0.72 -32.77
CA SER A 50 -11.28 -0.99 -32.40
C SER A 50 -11.38 -1.81 -31.10
N VAL A 51 -10.60 -2.89 -31.01
CA VAL A 51 -10.51 -3.76 -29.82
C VAL A 51 -9.91 -3.03 -28.62
N PHE A 52 -9.08 -2.03 -28.87
CA PHE A 52 -8.53 -1.17 -27.82
C PHE A 52 -9.58 -0.19 -27.29
N ALA A 53 -10.35 0.44 -28.18
CA ALA A 53 -11.42 1.37 -27.81
C ALA A 53 -12.57 0.71 -27.05
N SER A 54 -12.81 -0.59 -27.24
CA SER A 54 -13.83 -1.33 -26.49
C SER A 54 -13.49 -1.48 -24.99
N LYS A 55 -12.26 -1.19 -24.56
CA LYS A 55 -11.90 -1.12 -23.14
C LYS A 55 -12.06 0.31 -22.64
N GLU A 56 -13.09 0.55 -21.83
CA GLU A 56 -13.49 1.86 -21.25
C GLU A 56 -12.39 2.66 -20.54
N ARG A 57 -11.22 2.08 -20.29
CA ARG A 57 -10.08 2.71 -19.59
C ARG A 57 -8.87 3.00 -20.46
N LEU A 58 -8.96 2.82 -21.78
CA LEU A 58 -7.82 2.93 -22.68
C LEU A 58 -8.15 3.83 -23.89
N CYS A 59 -7.36 4.89 -24.06
CA CYS A 59 -7.48 5.84 -25.18
C CYS A 59 -6.41 5.50 -26.22
N TRP A 60 -6.81 5.16 -27.45
CA TRP A 60 -5.84 4.89 -28.51
C TRP A 60 -5.15 6.20 -28.94
N ASN A 61 -3.83 6.23 -28.95
CA ASN A 61 -3.04 7.28 -29.60
C ASN A 61 -2.52 6.76 -30.94
N ASP A 62 -2.57 7.58 -31.99
CA ASP A 62 -2.07 7.22 -33.32
C ASP A 62 -0.52 7.11 -33.36
N ASP A 63 0.19 7.51 -32.32
CA ASP A 63 1.62 7.23 -32.13
C ASP A 63 1.90 5.81 -31.59
N LEU A 64 0.86 5.02 -31.26
CA LEU A 64 1.04 3.68 -30.74
C LEU A 64 1.50 2.70 -31.83
N ASP A 65 2.58 2.00 -31.50
CA ASP A 65 3.15 0.92 -32.30
C ASP A 65 2.63 -0.46 -31.87
N VAL A 66 2.43 -1.34 -32.85
CA VAL A 66 2.05 -2.73 -32.64
C VAL A 66 3.29 -3.61 -32.76
N TYR A 67 3.51 -4.49 -31.79
CA TYR A 67 4.65 -5.40 -31.76
C TYR A 67 4.19 -6.85 -31.90
N ILE A 68 4.96 -7.66 -32.61
CA ILE A 68 4.73 -9.10 -32.80
C ILE A 68 5.74 -9.92 -32.01
N LYS A 69 5.26 -11.00 -31.39
CA LYS A 69 6.09 -12.03 -30.78
C LYS A 69 6.28 -13.21 -31.73
N LEU A 70 7.50 -13.35 -32.25
CA LEU A 70 7.84 -14.34 -33.28
C LEU A 70 8.02 -15.77 -32.75
N ALA A 71 8.40 -15.95 -31.48
CA ALA A 71 8.65 -17.27 -30.89
C ALA A 71 8.02 -17.41 -29.49
N LYS A 72 7.64 -18.63 -29.10
CA LYS A 72 6.92 -18.90 -27.85
C LYS A 72 7.66 -18.38 -26.60
N ASN A 73 8.98 -18.57 -26.54
CA ASN A 73 9.83 -18.17 -25.43
C ASN A 73 10.66 -16.92 -25.75
N ALA A 74 10.30 -16.16 -26.79
CA ALA A 74 11.00 -14.92 -27.10
C ALA A 74 10.88 -13.95 -25.91
N PRO A 75 12.02 -13.42 -25.40
CA PRO A 75 11.98 -12.40 -24.37
C PRO A 75 11.35 -11.12 -24.96
N GLN A 76 10.80 -10.28 -24.09
CA GLN A 76 10.09 -9.07 -24.52
C GLN A 76 10.96 -8.11 -25.35
N LYS A 77 12.26 -8.04 -25.05
CA LYS A 77 13.26 -7.29 -25.83
C LYS A 77 13.42 -7.77 -27.29
N ALA A 78 13.01 -9.00 -27.58
CA ALA A 78 13.07 -9.60 -28.91
C ALA A 78 11.74 -9.51 -29.67
N PHE A 79 10.77 -8.73 -29.18
CA PHE A 79 9.56 -8.44 -29.94
C PHE A 79 9.89 -7.45 -31.05
N VAL A 80 9.29 -7.64 -32.22
CA VAL A 80 9.58 -6.83 -33.40
C VAL A 80 8.41 -5.90 -33.65
N LYS A 81 8.69 -4.64 -34.00
CA LYS A 81 7.65 -3.67 -34.41
C LYS A 81 7.07 -4.12 -35.76
N LEU A 82 5.75 -4.09 -35.87
CA LEU A 82 5.06 -4.28 -37.15
C LEU A 82 4.97 -2.94 -37.87
N ASP A 83 5.28 -2.97 -39.15
CA ASP A 83 5.14 -1.90 -40.14
C ASP A 83 4.51 -2.46 -41.42
N GLN A 84 4.21 -1.59 -42.38
CA GLN A 84 3.59 -1.99 -43.65
C GLN A 84 4.50 -2.95 -44.43
N ASP A 85 5.82 -2.69 -44.46
CA ASP A 85 6.79 -3.46 -45.23
C ASP A 85 7.13 -4.82 -44.58
N GLY A 86 7.15 -4.88 -43.25
CA GLY A 86 7.46 -6.07 -42.46
C GLY A 86 6.26 -6.94 -42.13
N PHE A 87 5.03 -6.53 -42.46
CA PHE A 87 3.80 -7.25 -42.14
C PHE A 87 3.83 -8.71 -42.59
N LEU A 88 3.92 -8.96 -43.90
CA LEU A 88 3.88 -10.32 -44.45
C LEU A 88 5.12 -11.15 -44.07
N PRO A 89 6.36 -10.62 -44.16
CA PRO A 89 7.56 -11.35 -43.72
C PRO A 89 7.51 -11.78 -42.25
N LEU A 90 7.03 -10.91 -41.35
CA LEU A 90 6.97 -11.21 -39.91
C LEU A 90 5.87 -12.21 -39.58
N LEU A 91 4.72 -12.16 -40.27
CA LEU A 91 3.67 -13.19 -40.16
C LEU A 91 4.18 -14.56 -40.60
N GLN A 92 4.88 -14.63 -41.74
CA GLN A 92 5.49 -15.86 -42.23
C GLN A 92 6.55 -16.40 -41.27
N ALA A 93 7.37 -15.53 -40.68
CA ALA A 93 8.36 -15.93 -39.67
C ALA A 93 7.69 -16.48 -38.40
N ALA A 94 6.66 -15.81 -37.89
CA ALA A 94 5.89 -16.29 -36.74
C ALA A 94 5.22 -17.65 -37.01
N TRP A 95 4.68 -17.84 -38.21
CA TRP A 95 4.06 -19.09 -38.66
C TRP A 95 5.06 -20.24 -38.82
N ARG A 96 6.23 -19.98 -39.41
CA ARG A 96 7.32 -20.96 -39.49
C ARG A 96 7.80 -21.39 -38.10
N ASN A 97 7.93 -20.44 -37.18
CA ASN A 97 8.31 -20.71 -35.80
C ASN A 97 7.22 -21.48 -35.02
N ALA A 98 5.95 -21.39 -35.43
CA ALA A 98 4.88 -22.15 -34.81
C ALA A 98 5.04 -23.67 -35.01
N ARG A 99 5.64 -24.10 -36.13
CA ARG A 99 5.97 -25.51 -36.39
C ARG A 99 6.86 -26.13 -35.31
N LEU A 100 7.69 -25.32 -34.65
CA LEU A 100 8.60 -25.76 -33.60
C LEU A 100 7.91 -25.97 -32.24
N ARG A 101 6.59 -25.71 -32.13
CA ARG A 101 5.83 -25.85 -30.88
C ARG A 101 5.33 -27.30 -30.71
N ARG A 102 5.15 -27.75 -29.45
CA ARG A 102 4.61 -29.09 -29.13
C ARG A 102 3.24 -29.39 -29.76
N ALA A 103 2.38 -28.39 -29.88
CA ALA A 103 1.06 -28.50 -30.52
C ALA A 103 1.10 -28.15 -32.02
N GLY A 104 2.30 -27.96 -32.60
CA GLY A 104 2.49 -27.58 -33.98
C GLY A 104 1.80 -26.27 -34.37
N GLN A 105 1.29 -26.26 -35.60
CA GLN A 105 0.59 -25.15 -36.24
C GLN A 105 -0.93 -25.16 -35.98
N ASP A 106 -1.48 -26.25 -35.42
CA ASP A 106 -2.93 -26.47 -35.27
C ASP A 106 -3.59 -25.55 -34.24
N ASN A 107 -2.82 -25.02 -33.28
CA ASN A 107 -3.29 -24.06 -32.27
C ASN A 107 -2.50 -22.75 -32.32
N PHE A 108 -2.19 -22.27 -33.53
CA PHE A 108 -1.46 -21.03 -33.71
C PHE A 108 -2.34 -19.80 -33.45
N SER A 109 -1.97 -19.00 -32.45
CA SER A 109 -2.42 -17.61 -32.30
C SER A 109 -1.27 -16.63 -32.53
N LEU A 110 -1.55 -15.58 -33.29
CA LEU A 110 -0.63 -14.47 -33.50
C LEU A 110 -0.62 -13.58 -32.26
N ASN A 111 0.50 -13.53 -31.56
CA ASN A 111 0.63 -12.77 -30.32
C ASN A 111 1.11 -11.35 -30.64
N LEU A 112 0.22 -10.39 -30.41
CA LEU A 112 0.43 -8.97 -30.65
C LEU A 112 0.50 -8.21 -29.31
N PHE A 113 1.33 -7.18 -29.25
CA PHE A 113 1.54 -6.37 -28.06
C PHE A 113 1.47 -4.90 -28.39
N VAL A 114 0.73 -4.15 -27.57
CA VAL A 114 0.67 -2.69 -27.64
C VAL A 114 1.09 -2.15 -26.29
N TYR A 115 1.97 -1.14 -26.31
CA TYR A 115 2.49 -0.50 -25.10
C TYR A 115 1.81 0.83 -24.88
N VAL A 116 1.23 0.99 -23.70
CA VAL A 116 0.58 2.24 -23.31
C VAL A 116 1.39 2.80 -22.17
N GLU A 117 1.89 4.02 -22.35
CA GLU A 117 2.39 4.78 -21.21
C GLU A 117 1.24 4.96 -20.24
N ARG A 118 1.41 4.46 -19.02
CA ARG A 118 0.47 4.87 -17.98
C ARG A 118 0.63 6.37 -17.83
N PRO A 119 -0.46 7.16 -17.82
CA PRO A 119 -0.36 8.46 -17.18
C PRO A 119 0.25 8.19 -15.81
N LYS A 120 1.37 8.87 -15.49
CA LYS A 120 1.92 8.86 -14.13
C LYS A 120 0.71 8.98 -13.23
N ARG A 121 0.45 7.96 -12.40
CA ARG A 121 -0.69 8.03 -11.47
C ARG A 121 -0.53 9.37 -10.78
N THR A 122 -1.36 10.35 -11.11
CA THR A 122 -1.57 11.49 -10.22
C THR A 122 -1.96 10.80 -8.92
N PRO A 123 -1.16 10.96 -7.85
CA PRO A 123 -1.41 10.23 -6.62
C PRO A 123 -2.84 10.57 -6.21
N THR A 124 -3.74 9.61 -6.44
CA THR A 124 -5.13 9.72 -6.03
C THR A 124 -5.06 9.69 -4.52
N ALA A 125 -5.05 10.88 -3.90
CA ALA A 125 -5.17 11.08 -2.46
C ALA A 125 -4.45 9.96 -1.67
N THR A 126 -3.14 9.83 -1.88
CA THR A 126 -2.36 8.75 -1.27
C THR A 126 -2.43 8.91 0.24
N LEU A 127 -3.05 7.94 0.90
CA LEU A 127 -3.00 7.81 2.35
C LEU A 127 -1.57 8.02 2.82
N HIS A 128 -1.37 8.95 3.74
CA HIS A 128 -0.07 9.29 4.26
C HIS A 128 0.30 8.39 5.44
N ARG A 129 1.60 8.25 5.71
CA ARG A 129 2.04 7.72 6.99
C ARG A 129 1.76 8.77 8.07
N ALA A 130 1.24 8.34 9.21
CA ALA A 130 1.09 9.20 10.39
C ALA A 130 2.46 9.40 11.08
N THR A 131 3.34 10.16 10.44
CA THR A 131 4.64 10.58 11.00
C THR A 131 4.45 11.61 12.09
N GLU A 132 5.42 11.74 13.00
CA GLU A 132 5.31 12.67 14.12
C GLU A 132 5.10 14.12 13.65
N ASN A 133 5.84 14.55 12.62
CA ASN A 133 5.70 15.89 12.04
C ASN A 133 4.29 16.14 11.52
N ARG A 134 3.69 15.15 10.83
CA ARG A 134 2.36 15.27 10.26
C ARG A 134 1.28 15.26 11.33
N VAL A 135 1.45 14.44 12.37
CA VAL A 135 0.58 14.44 13.56
C VAL A 135 0.60 15.82 14.22
N GLN A 136 1.78 16.43 14.39
CA GLN A 136 1.90 17.78 14.96
C GLN A 136 1.25 18.86 14.09
N GLN A 137 1.37 18.76 12.77
CA GLN A 137 0.76 19.70 11.83
C GLN A 137 -0.78 19.67 11.89
N VAL A 138 -1.38 18.49 12.02
CA VAL A 138 -2.86 18.36 12.05
C VAL A 138 -3.45 18.57 13.45
N LEU A 139 -2.63 18.46 14.50
CA LEU A 139 -3.05 18.56 15.90
C LEU A 139 -3.92 19.79 16.23
N PRO A 140 -3.58 21.03 15.84
CA PRO A 140 -4.41 22.20 16.15
C PRO A 140 -5.78 22.14 15.46
N ARG A 141 -5.83 21.70 14.19
CA ARG A 141 -7.09 21.53 13.44
C ARG A 141 -7.99 20.48 14.09
N VAL A 142 -7.40 19.40 14.60
CA VAL A 142 -8.12 18.33 15.30
C VAL A 142 -8.65 18.79 16.63
N GLN A 143 -7.86 19.56 17.39
CA GLN A 143 -8.30 20.12 18.65
C GLN A 143 -9.51 21.05 18.46
N GLU A 144 -9.46 21.94 17.47
CA GLU A 144 -10.57 22.86 17.16
C GLU A 144 -11.85 22.10 16.75
N ALA A 145 -11.72 21.04 15.94
CA ALA A 145 -12.84 20.21 15.53
C ALA A 145 -13.50 19.48 16.72
N LEU A 146 -12.70 18.94 17.64
CA LEU A 146 -13.19 18.28 18.85
C LEU A 146 -13.89 19.26 19.80
N GLN A 147 -13.34 20.48 19.95
CA GLN A 147 -13.97 21.55 20.73
C GLN A 147 -15.31 21.99 20.11
N SER A 148 -15.34 22.18 18.79
CA SER A 148 -16.54 22.57 18.05
C SER A 148 -17.65 21.52 18.14
N ALA A 149 -17.28 20.24 18.17
CA ALA A 149 -18.20 19.13 18.37
C ALA A 149 -18.61 18.92 19.85
N ASN A 150 -18.10 19.73 20.79
CA ASN A 150 -18.32 19.63 22.23
C ASN A 150 -18.00 18.23 22.80
N VAL A 151 -16.93 17.62 22.30
CA VAL A 151 -16.48 16.29 22.70
C VAL A 151 -15.43 16.40 23.80
N SER A 152 -15.58 15.63 24.87
CA SER A 152 -14.53 15.54 25.91
C SER A 152 -13.32 14.80 25.37
N PHE A 153 -12.12 15.38 25.51
CA PHE A 153 -10.87 14.75 25.12
C PHE A 153 -9.75 15.13 26.10
N GLY A 154 -8.89 14.18 26.42
CA GLY A 154 -7.60 14.43 27.06
C GLY A 154 -6.44 14.17 26.10
N PRO A 155 -5.20 14.08 26.63
CA PRO A 155 -3.99 13.93 25.82
C PRO A 155 -4.04 12.70 24.91
N VAL A 156 -4.55 11.56 25.38
CA VAL A 156 -4.53 10.31 24.61
C VAL A 156 -5.58 10.33 23.51
N THR A 157 -6.79 10.83 23.81
CA THR A 157 -7.87 10.99 22.83
C THR A 157 -7.46 11.95 21.71
N LEU A 158 -6.86 13.09 22.06
CA LEU A 158 -6.39 14.08 21.07
C LEU A 158 -5.33 13.47 20.15
N ARG A 159 -4.35 12.76 20.71
CA ARG A 159 -3.25 12.15 19.96
C ARG A 159 -3.75 11.06 19.01
N TYR A 160 -4.75 10.28 19.43
CA TYR A 160 -5.40 9.28 18.57
C TYR A 160 -6.11 9.93 17.38
N ALA A 161 -6.93 10.96 17.62
CA ALA A 161 -7.63 11.67 16.56
C ALA A 161 -6.66 12.35 15.58
N ALA A 162 -5.59 12.97 16.09
CA ALA A 162 -4.53 13.54 15.26
C ALA A 162 -3.80 12.48 14.42
N THR A 163 -3.54 11.30 14.98
CA THR A 163 -2.93 10.19 14.25
C THR A 163 -3.85 9.65 13.14
N ALA A 164 -5.16 9.60 13.38
CA ALA A 164 -6.12 9.21 12.36
C ALA A 164 -6.19 10.24 11.22
N GLN A 165 -6.26 11.53 11.56
CA GLN A 165 -6.30 12.61 10.57
C GLN A 165 -4.99 12.72 9.79
N ALA A 166 -3.84 12.48 10.41
CA ALA A 166 -2.53 12.53 9.75
C ALA A 166 -2.39 11.52 8.62
N LYS A 167 -3.20 10.45 8.57
CA LYS A 167 -3.19 9.50 7.46
C LYS A 167 -3.96 10.00 6.24
N LEU A 168 -4.81 11.01 6.41
CA LEU A 168 -5.65 11.55 5.35
C LEU A 168 -4.89 12.65 4.58
N PRO A 169 -5.30 12.92 3.34
CA PRO A 169 -4.77 14.05 2.56
C PRO A 169 -5.02 15.38 3.26
N ASP A 170 -4.16 16.38 3.00
CA ASP A 170 -4.24 17.68 3.69
C ASP A 170 -5.56 18.44 3.44
N SER A 171 -6.18 18.18 2.29
CA SER A 171 -7.46 18.78 1.85
C SER A 171 -8.69 18.15 2.49
N GLU A 172 -8.56 17.03 3.21
CA GLU A 172 -9.69 16.37 3.87
C GLU A 172 -10.14 17.17 5.11
N GLU A 173 -11.44 17.29 5.29
CA GLU A 173 -12.02 17.88 6.50
C GLU A 173 -11.73 17.01 7.73
N VAL A 174 -11.58 17.65 8.89
CA VAL A 174 -11.35 16.91 10.13
C VAL A 174 -12.66 16.29 10.58
N ARG A 175 -12.69 14.96 10.67
CA ARG A 175 -13.84 14.24 11.21
C ARG A 175 -13.53 13.74 12.62
N VAL A 176 -14.46 13.98 13.53
CA VAL A 176 -14.37 13.45 14.89
C VAL A 176 -14.60 11.93 14.85
N PRO A 177 -13.65 11.11 15.33
CA PRO A 177 -13.86 9.66 15.38
C PRO A 177 -14.96 9.29 16.37
N ASP A 178 -15.84 8.34 16.01
CA ASP A 178 -16.87 7.78 16.92
C ASP A 178 -16.77 6.24 17.02
N ASN A 179 -15.55 5.72 17.00
CA ASN A 179 -15.34 4.27 17.15
C ASN A 179 -15.15 3.88 18.62
N THR A 180 -15.22 2.58 18.90
CA THR A 180 -15.08 2.03 20.26
C THR A 180 -13.75 2.41 20.91
N THR A 181 -12.65 2.43 20.15
CA THR A 181 -11.33 2.82 20.65
C THR A 181 -11.33 4.27 21.11
N PHE A 182 -11.92 5.18 20.33
CA PHE A 182 -12.02 6.59 20.69
C PHE A 182 -12.75 6.77 22.03
N ARG A 183 -13.89 6.11 22.23
CA ARG A 183 -14.64 6.16 23.50
C ARG A 183 -13.86 5.57 24.68
N GLN A 184 -13.11 4.49 24.46
CA GLN A 184 -12.25 3.92 25.49
C GLN A 184 -11.13 4.89 25.89
N LEU A 185 -10.52 5.58 24.93
CA LEU A 185 -9.48 6.58 25.20
C LEU A 185 -10.04 7.78 25.95
N GLN A 186 -11.26 8.23 25.64
CA GLN A 186 -11.95 9.26 26.41
C GLN A 186 -12.16 8.82 27.87
N HIS A 187 -12.53 7.55 28.08
CA HIS A 187 -12.67 7.01 29.43
C HIS A 187 -11.32 6.97 30.16
N ILE A 188 -10.24 6.56 29.50
CA ILE A 188 -8.89 6.57 30.08
C ILE A 188 -8.47 7.99 30.47
N ASP A 189 -8.63 8.97 29.58
CA ASP A 189 -8.33 10.37 29.87
C ASP A 189 -9.15 10.88 31.07
N SER A 190 -10.42 10.47 31.19
CA SER A 190 -11.26 10.83 32.34
C SER A 190 -10.75 10.24 33.66
N LEU A 191 -10.25 8.99 33.63
CA LEU A 191 -9.66 8.32 34.79
C LEU A 191 -8.31 8.96 35.16
N GLU A 192 -7.50 9.36 34.18
CA GLU A 192 -6.25 10.10 34.40
C GLU A 192 -6.51 11.45 35.07
N GLN A 193 -7.51 12.20 34.59
CA GLN A 193 -7.88 13.50 35.17
C GLN A 193 -8.37 13.35 36.62
N GLN A 194 -9.17 12.31 36.91
CA GLN A 194 -9.59 12.00 38.28
C GLN A 194 -8.40 11.57 39.15
N ALA A 195 -7.50 10.72 38.63
CA ALA A 195 -6.32 10.30 39.34
C ALA A 195 -5.39 11.48 39.66
N ALA A 196 -5.15 12.38 38.71
CA ALA A 196 -4.38 13.61 38.91
C ALA A 196 -4.95 14.50 40.03
N SER A 197 -6.28 14.62 40.10
CA SER A 197 -6.94 15.34 41.20
C SER A 197 -6.84 14.61 42.56
N ASN A 198 -6.64 13.29 42.54
CA ASN A 198 -6.54 12.44 43.72
C ASN A 198 -5.09 12.13 44.13
N VAL A 199 -4.08 12.64 43.42
CA VAL A 199 -2.67 12.56 43.84
C VAL A 199 -2.48 13.46 45.05
N ARG A 200 -2.82 12.93 46.22
CA ARG A 200 -2.28 13.38 47.48
C ARG A 200 -0.85 12.83 47.56
N GLU A 201 0.14 13.67 47.87
CA GLU A 201 1.45 13.12 48.22
C GLU A 201 1.26 12.04 49.28
N PRO A 202 1.99 10.91 49.18
CA PRO A 202 1.86 9.85 50.17
C PRO A 202 2.26 10.42 51.53
N ASP A 203 1.26 10.68 52.38
CA ASP A 203 1.49 11.13 53.75
C ASP A 203 2.45 10.14 54.42
N GLU A 204 3.55 10.64 55.01
CA GLU A 204 4.47 9.81 55.79
C GLU A 204 3.71 9.02 56.88
N PHE A 205 2.62 9.61 57.39
CA PHE A 205 1.74 9.04 58.42
C PHE A 205 0.29 8.92 57.95
N ALA A 206 -0.22 7.69 57.89
CA ALA A 206 -1.63 7.43 57.57
C ALA A 206 -2.46 7.22 58.86
N PRO A 207 -3.70 7.75 58.93
CA PRO A 207 -4.62 7.40 60.00
C PRO A 207 -5.14 5.97 59.80
N ILE A 208 -4.99 5.13 60.82
CA ILE A 208 -5.48 3.76 60.83
C ILE A 208 -6.43 3.60 62.00
N GLN A 209 -7.59 3.01 61.73
CA GLN A 209 -8.52 2.60 62.76
C GLN A 209 -8.09 1.24 63.31
N VAL A 210 -7.81 1.19 64.60
CA VAL A 210 -7.50 -0.04 65.34
C VAL A 210 -8.48 -0.20 66.49
N MET A 211 -8.77 -1.45 66.83
CA MET A 211 -9.65 -1.80 67.94
C MET A 211 -8.81 -2.07 69.18
N ILE A 212 -9.06 -1.33 70.26
CA ILE A 212 -8.39 -1.48 71.56
C ILE A 212 -9.48 -1.54 72.64
N ASN A 213 -9.55 -2.63 73.41
CA ASN A 213 -10.55 -2.84 74.46
C ASN A 213 -12.00 -2.57 73.96
N ASP A 214 -12.38 -3.18 72.83
CA ASP A 214 -13.68 -3.01 72.17
C ASP A 214 -14.04 -1.58 71.74
N SER A 215 -13.06 -0.67 71.70
CA SER A 215 -13.23 0.70 71.22
C SER A 215 -12.38 0.96 69.97
N THR A 216 -12.97 1.58 68.96
CA THR A 216 -12.24 1.98 67.73
C THR A 216 -11.47 3.27 67.98
N VAL A 217 -10.14 3.20 67.89
CA VAL A 217 -9.22 4.34 68.04
C VAL A 217 -8.54 4.60 66.70
N THR A 218 -8.47 5.87 66.29
CA THR A 218 -7.72 6.27 65.09
C THR A 218 -6.30 6.66 65.50
N LEU A 219 -5.31 5.88 65.07
CA LEU A 219 -3.89 6.15 65.31
C LEU A 219 -3.21 6.61 64.02
N ARG A 220 -2.33 7.61 64.09
CA ARG A 220 -1.46 7.95 62.96
C ARG A 220 -0.19 7.10 63.03
N MET A 221 0.04 6.31 62.00
CA MET A 221 1.15 5.36 61.92
C MET A 221 1.96 5.62 60.65
N ARG A 222 3.27 5.43 60.74
CA ARG A 222 4.18 5.62 59.60
C ARG A 222 3.92 4.54 58.56
N VAL A 223 3.68 4.95 57.31
CA VAL A 223 3.31 4.03 56.22
C VAL A 223 4.40 2.99 55.95
N GLN A 224 5.67 3.37 56.09
CA GLN A 224 6.81 2.49 55.85
C GLN A 224 6.91 1.34 56.87
N ASP A 225 6.59 1.60 58.13
CA ASP A 225 6.63 0.59 59.19
C ASP A 225 5.50 -0.44 59.01
N ILE A 226 4.31 0.04 58.60
CA ILE A 226 3.17 -0.82 58.27
C ILE A 226 3.48 -1.71 57.06
N ARG A 227 4.10 -1.15 56.02
CA ARG A 227 4.51 -1.93 54.84
C ARG A 227 5.52 -3.01 55.21
N CYS A 228 6.50 -2.66 56.04
CA CYS A 228 7.48 -3.62 56.55
C CYS A 228 6.80 -4.75 57.35
N ALA A 229 5.89 -4.41 58.27
CA ALA A 229 5.16 -5.39 59.07
C ALA A 229 4.25 -6.32 58.24
N LEU A 230 3.65 -5.81 57.16
CA LEU A 230 2.78 -6.57 56.26
C LEU A 230 3.54 -7.29 55.12
N GLY A 231 4.87 -7.15 55.05
CA GLY A 231 5.67 -7.73 53.95
C GLY A 231 5.40 -7.09 52.58
N LEU A 232 4.90 -5.85 52.56
CA LEU A 232 4.61 -5.10 51.34
C LEU A 232 5.88 -4.39 50.82
N PRO A 233 6.00 -4.18 49.49
CA PRO A 233 7.11 -3.41 48.93
C PRO A 233 7.17 -1.97 49.48
N PRO A 234 8.36 -1.33 49.48
CA PRO A 234 8.52 0.03 49.97
C PRO A 234 7.84 1.09 49.10
N TYR A 235 7.39 0.72 47.90
CA TYR A 235 6.64 1.56 46.96
C TYR A 235 5.14 1.16 46.94
N PRO A 236 4.22 2.10 46.61
CA PRO A 236 2.80 1.81 46.51
C PRO A 236 2.54 0.75 45.42
N LEU A 237 1.71 -0.26 45.74
CA LEU A 237 1.29 -1.30 44.78
C LEU A 237 0.41 -0.76 43.65
N CYS A 238 -0.36 0.28 43.97
CA CYS A 238 -1.17 1.02 43.01
C CYS A 238 -0.63 2.46 42.97
N PRO A 239 0.52 2.71 42.30
CA PRO A 239 0.96 4.08 42.08
C PRO A 239 -0.13 4.84 41.31
N PRO A 240 -0.23 6.18 41.48
CA PRO A 240 -1.13 6.99 40.67
C PRO A 240 -0.72 6.88 39.20
N PHE A 241 -1.36 5.93 38.53
CA PHE A 241 -1.22 5.59 37.12
C PHE A 241 0.18 5.11 36.68
N ARG A 242 0.23 4.17 35.74
CA ARG A 242 1.51 3.64 35.25
C ARG A 242 2.20 4.74 34.45
N GLN A 243 3.49 4.99 34.71
CA GLN A 243 4.30 5.74 33.74
C GLN A 243 4.11 5.07 32.37
N PRO A 244 3.85 5.85 31.31
CA PRO A 244 3.73 5.25 29.99
C PRO A 244 5.01 4.45 29.71
N PRO A 245 4.90 3.27 29.06
CA PRO A 245 6.07 2.55 28.59
C PRO A 245 6.95 3.51 27.79
N ILE A 246 8.28 3.28 27.81
CA ILE A 246 9.29 4.09 27.10
C ILE A 246 8.72 4.53 25.75
N TYR A 247 8.45 5.84 25.62
CA TYR A 247 7.86 6.39 24.41
C TYR A 247 8.85 6.22 23.27
N VAL A 248 8.52 5.33 22.34
CA VAL A 248 9.24 5.20 21.08
C VAL A 248 8.56 6.15 20.10
N PRO A 249 9.20 7.28 19.73
CA PRO A 249 8.60 8.20 18.78
C PRO A 249 8.41 7.50 17.44
N PRO A 250 7.26 7.69 16.76
CA PRO A 250 7.14 7.26 15.38
C PRO A 250 8.15 8.03 14.51
N PRO A 251 8.52 7.50 13.34
CA PRO A 251 9.46 8.16 12.45
C PRO A 251 9.00 9.60 12.14
N ALA A 252 9.94 10.54 12.25
CA ALA A 252 9.67 11.97 12.10
C ALA A 252 9.36 12.35 10.66
N HIS A 253 10.03 11.72 9.70
CA HIS A 253 9.93 12.04 8.28
C HIS A 253 9.15 10.99 7.53
N ASP A 254 8.43 11.44 6.51
CA ASP A 254 7.81 10.53 5.56
C ASP A 254 8.92 9.80 4.80
N MET A 255 8.75 8.50 4.61
CA MET A 255 9.66 7.76 3.75
C MET A 255 8.99 7.70 2.40
N GLU A 256 9.65 8.26 1.38
CA GLU A 256 9.20 8.03 0.00
C GLU A 256 9.13 6.52 -0.24
N ASP A 257 8.03 6.05 -0.82
CA ASP A 257 7.92 4.67 -1.27
C ASP A 257 8.96 4.45 -2.37
N VAL A 258 10.15 4.01 -1.96
CA VAL A 258 11.20 3.59 -2.89
C VAL A 258 10.68 2.32 -3.55
N VAL A 259 10.22 2.48 -4.78
CA VAL A 259 9.96 1.34 -5.65
C VAL A 259 11.29 0.58 -5.73
N LEU A 260 11.35 -0.63 -5.18
CA LEU A 260 12.51 -1.51 -5.34
C LEU A 260 12.76 -1.72 -6.84
N SER A 261 13.65 -0.91 -7.41
CA SER A 261 14.37 -1.24 -8.64
C SER A 261 15.27 -2.40 -8.27
N ASP A 262 14.76 -3.60 -8.55
CA ASP A 262 15.53 -4.84 -8.52
C ASP A 262 16.54 -4.80 -9.68
N ASP A 263 17.55 -3.94 -9.56
CA ASP A 263 18.78 -3.99 -10.34
C ASP A 263 19.71 -5.02 -9.71
N GLY A 264 19.20 -6.25 -9.59
CA GLY A 264 20.01 -7.43 -9.36
C GLY A 264 20.92 -7.62 -10.56
N ASN A 265 22.14 -7.06 -10.47
CA ASN A 265 23.24 -7.33 -11.37
C ASN A 265 23.72 -8.78 -11.15
N ASP A 266 23.00 -9.75 -11.72
CA ASP A 266 23.43 -11.15 -11.85
C ASP A 266 24.53 -11.26 -12.92
N ASN A 267 25.64 -10.56 -12.76
CA ASN A 267 26.79 -10.67 -13.68
C ASN A 267 28.12 -11.07 -13.03
N ASP A 268 28.14 -11.41 -11.73
CA ASP A 268 29.38 -11.79 -11.02
C ASP A 268 29.57 -13.30 -10.83
N LEU A 269 29.15 -14.14 -11.79
CA LEU A 269 29.39 -15.60 -11.75
C LEU A 269 30.00 -16.19 -13.03
N ALA A 270 30.67 -15.39 -13.86
CA ALA A 270 31.33 -15.87 -15.08
C ALA A 270 32.82 -15.53 -15.19
N GLU A 271 33.55 -15.45 -14.07
CA GLU A 271 35.00 -15.26 -14.10
C GLU A 271 35.76 -16.08 -13.05
N PHE A 272 35.56 -17.41 -13.06
CA PHE A 272 36.54 -18.38 -12.52
C PHE A 272 36.44 -19.69 -13.30
N ALA A 273 36.95 -19.67 -14.54
CA ALA A 273 37.32 -20.88 -15.27
C ALA A 273 38.37 -20.54 -16.34
N VAL A 274 39.62 -20.38 -15.91
CA VAL A 274 40.81 -20.69 -16.70
C VAL A 274 41.77 -21.45 -15.80
#